data_AF-A0AA42DMU0-F1
#
_entry.id   AF-A0AA42DMU0-F1
#
_cell.length_a   1.000
_cell.length_b   1.000
_cell.length_c   1.000
_cell.angle_alpha   90.00
_cell.angle_beta   90.00
_cell.angle_gamma   90.00
#
_symmetry.space_group_name_H-M   'P 1'
#
loop_
_entity.id
_entity.type
_entity.pdbx_description
1 polymer ?
#
loop_
_entity_poly.entity_id
_entity_poly.type
_entity_poly.pdbx_seq_one_letter_code
_entity_poly.pdbx_strand_id
1 'polypeptide(L)'
;MKIQYFKDQKHEENFYSLLEQAELLGLEKRGERFESLSEQMKILRFEDNIEKKQVAFLYLIALYQDDFITYEGMPFYVEVYEEISLDGPVYLLDEKVGKPTYEHEWGVYYGKKILQNERINLEEVPKNMKKFVENAMKMCGLV
;
A
#
# COMPACT_ATOMS: atom_id res chain seq x y z
N MET A 1 -14.15 14.31 -14.18
CA MET A 1 -14.25 13.91 -12.76
C MET A 1 -12.83 13.58 -12.30
N LYS A 2 -12.27 14.27 -11.30
CA LYS A 2 -10.91 13.93 -10.81
C LYS A 2 -10.96 12.55 -10.15
N ILE A 3 -10.06 11.64 -10.55
CA ILE A 3 -9.93 10.34 -9.89
C ILE A 3 -9.28 10.60 -8.53
N GLN A 4 -10.04 10.41 -7.46
CA GLN A 4 -9.52 10.47 -6.09
C GLN A 4 -8.86 9.13 -5.76
N TYR A 5 -7.53 9.12 -5.69
CA TYR A 5 -6.72 7.95 -5.37
C TYR A 5 -6.50 7.78 -3.86
N PHE A 6 -6.27 8.87 -3.14
CA PHE A 6 -6.11 8.82 -1.69
C PHE A 6 -7.42 9.11 -0.96
N LYS A 7 -7.55 8.57 0.24
CA LYS A 7 -8.73 8.78 1.10
C LYS A 7 -8.81 10.26 1.49
N ASP A 8 -7.68 10.80 1.90
CA ASP A 8 -7.43 12.16 2.33
C ASP A 8 -5.93 12.46 2.17
N GLN A 9 -5.52 13.68 2.56
CA GLN A 9 -4.12 14.10 2.53
C GLN A 9 -3.22 13.25 3.45
N LYS A 10 -3.76 12.73 4.55
CA LYS A 10 -2.98 11.95 5.51
C LYS A 10 -2.60 10.58 4.95
N HIS A 11 -3.54 9.91 4.26
CA HIS A 11 -3.25 8.68 3.51
C HIS A 11 -2.14 8.92 2.46
N GLU A 12 -2.18 10.03 1.74
CA GLU A 12 -1.13 10.40 0.78
C GLU A 12 0.24 10.57 1.45
N GLU A 13 0.31 11.35 2.54
CA GLU A 13 1.54 11.57 3.30
C GLU A 13 2.12 10.27 3.88
N ASN A 14 1.28 9.42 4.46
CA ASN A 14 1.68 8.11 4.98
C ASN A 14 2.27 7.23 3.88
N PHE A 15 1.64 7.22 2.70
CA PHE A 15 2.09 6.41 1.57
C PHE A 15 3.47 6.86 1.10
N TYR A 16 3.67 8.16 0.92
CA TYR A 16 4.98 8.68 0.55
C TYR A 16 6.05 8.45 1.59
N SER A 17 5.71 8.54 2.88
CA SER A 17 6.66 8.22 3.95
C SER A 17 7.11 6.77 3.87
N LEU A 18 6.21 5.81 3.63
CA LEU A 18 6.56 4.41 3.43
C LEU A 18 7.42 4.19 2.19
N LEU A 19 7.14 4.88 1.07
CA LEU A 19 7.95 4.76 -0.15
C LEU A 19 9.36 5.36 0.04
N GLU A 20 9.49 6.47 0.79
CA GLU A 20 10.78 7.06 1.13
C GLU A 20 11.59 6.11 2.01
N GLN A 21 10.97 5.52 3.04
CA GLN A 21 11.61 4.52 3.89
C GLN A 21 12.05 3.29 3.11
N ALA A 22 11.27 2.86 2.12
CA ALA A 22 11.58 1.72 1.27
C ALA A 22 12.62 2.00 0.18
N GLU A 23 13.12 3.24 0.08
CA GLU A 23 13.96 3.71 -1.04
C GLU A 23 13.35 3.47 -2.43
N LEU A 24 12.03 3.30 -2.50
CA LEU A 24 11.27 3.09 -3.74
C LEU A 24 10.95 4.41 -4.45
N LEU A 25 11.29 5.55 -3.85
CA LEU A 25 11.33 6.83 -4.53
C LEU A 25 12.71 6.99 -5.18
N GLY A 26 12.78 6.73 -6.49
CA GLY A 26 13.94 7.08 -7.29
C GLY A 26 14.30 8.54 -7.03
N LEU A 27 15.48 8.78 -6.46
CA LEU A 27 15.98 10.09 -6.07
C LEU A 27 16.17 10.98 -7.31
N GLU A 28 15.10 11.65 -7.75
CA GLU A 28 15.11 12.96 -8.40
C GLU A 28 13.67 13.46 -8.57
N LYS A 29 13.20 14.22 -7.56
CA LYS A 29 12.28 15.38 -7.62
C LYS A 29 11.67 15.64 -6.24
N ARG A 30 12.52 16.00 -5.27
CA ARG A 30 12.07 16.79 -4.11
C ARG A 30 11.64 18.16 -4.62
N GLY A 31 10.36 18.32 -4.96
CA GLY A 31 9.80 19.64 -5.28
C GLY A 31 8.64 19.69 -6.27
N GLU A 32 8.33 18.63 -7.01
CA GLU A 32 7.19 18.63 -7.92
C GLU A 32 5.95 18.06 -7.23
N ARG A 33 4.98 18.92 -6.96
CA ARG A 33 3.66 18.55 -6.46
C ARG A 33 2.93 17.85 -7.61
N PHE A 34 2.93 16.52 -7.60
CA PHE A 34 2.34 15.74 -8.68
C PHE A 34 0.82 15.97 -8.79
N GLU A 35 0.32 16.24 -10.00
CA GLU A 35 -1.09 16.58 -10.21
C GLU A 35 -2.01 15.34 -10.20
N SER A 36 -1.44 14.13 -10.32
CA SER A 36 -2.18 12.86 -10.23
C SER A 36 -1.30 11.65 -9.89
N LEU A 37 -1.88 10.63 -9.23
CA LEU A 37 -1.23 9.34 -9.00
C LEU A 37 -0.81 8.66 -10.31
N SER A 38 -1.57 8.86 -11.41
CA SER A 38 -1.18 8.36 -12.73
C SER A 38 0.11 8.98 -13.28
N GLU A 39 0.49 10.19 -12.86
CA GLU A 39 1.77 10.81 -13.23
C GLU A 39 2.90 10.36 -12.31
N GLN A 40 2.62 10.18 -11.01
CA GLN A 40 3.56 9.59 -10.05
C GLN A 40 3.94 8.17 -10.46
N MET A 41 2.95 7.38 -10.85
CA MET A 41 3.13 6.02 -11.36
C MET A 41 3.83 5.96 -12.73
N LYS A 42 3.79 7.03 -13.53
CA LYS A 42 4.60 7.13 -14.76
C LYS A 42 6.08 7.40 -14.47
N ILE A 43 6.39 7.97 -13.31
CA ILE A 43 7.77 8.24 -12.83
C ILE A 43 8.34 7.00 -12.15
N LEU A 44 7.51 6.24 -11.45
CA LEU A 44 7.79 4.88 -10.98
C LEU A 44 7.81 3.91 -12.19
N ARG A 45 8.79 4.06 -13.08
CA ARG A 45 9.05 3.15 -14.20
C ARG A 45 9.68 1.85 -13.69
N PHE A 46 9.04 1.19 -12.74
CA PHE A 46 9.46 -0.13 -12.31
C PHE A 46 9.27 -1.09 -13.49
N GLU A 47 10.39 -1.58 -14.01
CA GLU A 47 10.38 -2.66 -14.99
C GLU A 47 10.04 -3.99 -14.31
N ASP A 48 10.36 -4.11 -13.00
CA ASP A 48 10.05 -5.28 -12.19
C ASP A 48 8.59 -5.28 -11.70
N ASN A 49 7.96 -6.46 -11.79
CA ASN A 49 6.62 -6.72 -11.27
C ASN A 49 6.62 -6.73 -9.73
N ILE A 50 7.73 -7.10 -9.11
CA ILE A 50 7.86 -7.19 -7.64
C ILE A 50 7.73 -5.80 -6.99
N GLU A 51 8.45 -4.80 -7.52
CA GLU A 51 8.41 -3.43 -6.98
C GLU A 51 7.00 -2.82 -7.09
N LYS A 52 6.30 -3.04 -8.21
CA LYS A 52 4.90 -2.59 -8.37
C LYS A 52 3.99 -3.19 -7.31
N LYS A 53 4.19 -4.46 -6.95
CA LYS A 53 3.43 -5.13 -5.91
C LYS A 53 3.77 -4.62 -4.52
N GLN A 54 5.05 -4.34 -4.25
CA GLN A 54 5.48 -3.71 -3.01
C GLN A 54 4.86 -2.32 -2.84
N VAL A 55 4.84 -1.51 -3.90
CA VAL A 55 4.17 -0.18 -3.89
C VAL A 55 2.68 -0.32 -3.61
N ALA A 56 2.00 -1.24 -4.28
CA ALA A 56 0.57 -1.47 -4.06
C ALA A 56 0.27 -1.99 -2.65
N PHE A 57 1.16 -2.81 -2.10
CA PHE A 57 1.09 -3.24 -0.70
C PHE A 57 1.21 -2.04 0.24
N LEU A 58 2.27 -1.22 0.11
CA LEU A 58 2.49 -0.05 0.96
C LEU A 58 1.36 0.97 0.86
N TYR A 59 0.74 1.11 -0.31
CA TYR A 59 -0.45 1.95 -0.51
C TYR A 59 -1.65 1.48 0.35
N LEU A 60 -1.91 0.17 0.43
CA LEU A 60 -3.00 -0.35 1.25
C LEU A 60 -2.68 -0.26 2.76
N ILE A 61 -1.42 -0.41 3.15
CA ILE A 61 -0.98 -0.22 4.54
C ILE A 61 -1.09 1.26 4.96
N ALA A 62 -0.70 2.18 4.09
CA ALA A 62 -0.75 3.62 4.36
C ALA A 62 -2.16 4.13 4.71
N LEU A 63 -3.20 3.47 4.19
CA LEU A 63 -4.61 3.81 4.44
C LEU A 63 -4.99 3.71 5.93
N TYR A 64 -4.27 2.89 6.70
CA TYR A 64 -4.64 2.48 8.06
C TYR A 64 -3.54 2.73 9.10
N GLN A 65 -2.56 3.60 8.84
CA GLN A 65 -1.47 3.86 9.81
C GLN A 65 -1.97 4.32 11.20
N ASP A 66 -2.99 5.18 11.23
CA ASP A 66 -3.60 5.60 12.49
C ASP A 66 -4.33 4.46 13.22
N ASP A 67 -4.99 3.59 12.46
CA ASP A 67 -5.67 2.42 13.00
C ASP A 67 -4.64 1.42 13.58
N PHE A 68 -3.51 1.19 12.90
CA PHE A 68 -2.43 0.37 13.48
C PHE A 68 -1.88 0.98 14.78
N ILE A 69 -1.67 2.30 14.84
CA ILE A 69 -1.29 2.97 16.09
C ILE A 69 -2.35 2.76 17.18
N THR A 70 -3.62 2.91 16.84
CA THR A 70 -4.74 2.86 17.80
C THR A 70 -4.98 1.47 18.35
N TYR A 71 -4.93 0.44 17.49
CA TYR A 71 -5.31 -0.94 17.84
C TYR A 71 -4.11 -1.86 18.11
N GLU A 72 -2.97 -1.60 17.47
CA GLU A 72 -1.75 -2.42 17.57
C GLU A 72 -0.63 -1.75 18.38
N GLY A 73 -0.80 -0.46 18.72
CA GLY A 73 0.16 0.32 19.50
C GLY A 73 1.31 0.92 18.69
N MET A 74 1.42 0.60 17.39
CA MET A 74 2.45 1.15 16.51
C MET A 74 2.06 1.08 15.03
N PRO A 75 2.59 1.97 14.16
CA PRO A 75 2.38 1.93 12.73
C PRO A 75 3.23 0.83 12.07
N PHE A 76 2.92 0.49 10.82
CA PHE A 76 3.90 -0.18 9.95
C PHE A 76 4.94 0.85 9.49
N TYR A 77 6.19 0.43 9.41
CA TYR A 77 7.26 1.17 8.75
C TYR A 77 8.18 0.21 8.00
N VAL A 78 8.99 0.77 7.12
CA VAL A 78 9.93 0.01 6.30
C VAL A 78 11.33 0.21 6.83
N GLU A 79 12.07 -0.88 7.00
CA GLU A 79 13.50 -0.87 7.28
C GLU A 79 14.24 -1.44 6.07
N VAL A 80 15.20 -0.66 5.54
CA VAL A 80 16.05 -1.09 4.43
C VAL A 80 17.43 -1.39 4.98
N TYR A 81 17.80 -2.66 4.97
CA TYR A 81 19.16 -3.12 5.28
C TYR A 81 19.84 -3.62 4.00
N GLU A 82 19.61 -4.88 3.64
CA GLU A 82 20.02 -5.48 2.35
C GLU A 82 18.80 -5.71 1.44
N GLU A 83 17.63 -5.92 2.03
CA GLU A 83 16.33 -6.05 1.39
C GLU A 83 15.30 -5.17 2.12
N ILE A 84 14.20 -4.86 1.45
CA ILE A 84 13.05 -4.16 2.05
C ILE A 84 12.42 -5.07 3.10
N SER A 85 12.48 -4.66 4.37
CA SER A 85 11.81 -5.32 5.49
C SER A 85 10.69 -4.44 6.03
N LEU A 86 9.60 -5.06 6.49
CA LEU A 86 8.54 -4.37 7.22
C LEU A 86 8.70 -4.61 8.71
N ASP A 87 8.52 -3.57 9.50
CA ASP A 87 8.42 -3.65 10.95
C ASP A 87 7.09 -3.00 11.42
N GLY A 88 6.75 -3.16 12.70
CA GLY A 88 5.46 -2.80 13.28
C GLY A 88 4.62 -4.03 13.66
N PRO A 89 3.31 -4.07 13.36
CA PRO A 89 2.45 -5.21 13.67
C PRO A 89 2.65 -6.35 12.65
N VAL A 90 3.90 -6.79 12.49
CA VAL A 90 4.34 -7.80 11.51
C VAL A 90 3.67 -9.16 11.71
N TYR A 91 3.12 -9.44 12.89
CA TYR A 91 2.32 -10.62 13.13
C TYR A 91 1.09 -10.70 12.21
N LEU A 92 0.56 -9.56 11.74
CA LEU A 92 -0.52 -9.50 10.75
C LEU A 92 -0.08 -10.02 9.36
N LEU A 93 1.23 -10.08 9.12
CA LEU A 93 1.83 -10.63 7.91
C LEU A 93 1.89 -12.16 7.93
N ASP A 94 1.77 -12.81 9.09
CA ASP A 94 1.81 -14.26 9.19
C ASP A 94 0.65 -14.94 8.45
N GLU A 95 0.92 -16.08 7.82
CA GLU A 95 -0.09 -16.91 7.13
C GLU A 95 -1.14 -17.50 8.07
N LYS A 96 -0.82 -17.58 9.38
CA LYS A 96 -1.73 -18.11 10.40
C LYS A 96 -2.79 -17.12 10.84
N VAL A 97 -2.63 -15.83 10.53
CA VAL A 97 -3.69 -14.84 10.78
C VAL A 97 -4.82 -15.14 9.82
N GLY A 98 -5.95 -15.58 10.39
CA GLY A 98 -7.12 -16.03 9.65
C GLY A 98 -7.82 -14.90 8.89
N LYS A 99 -9.11 -15.08 8.62
CA LYS A 99 -9.88 -14.05 7.93
C LYS A 99 -9.94 -12.76 8.77
N PRO A 100 -9.70 -11.58 8.18
CA PRO A 100 -9.73 -10.32 8.91
C PRO A 100 -11.08 -10.04 9.57
N THR A 101 -11.02 -9.46 10.75
CA THR A 101 -12.16 -8.95 11.54
C THR A 101 -12.25 -7.44 11.45
N TYR A 102 -11.10 -6.73 11.46
CA TYR A 102 -11.05 -5.26 11.49
C TYR A 102 -10.60 -4.65 10.16
N GLU A 103 -10.91 -3.37 9.94
CA GLU A 103 -10.63 -2.71 8.65
C GLU A 103 -9.13 -2.62 8.32
N HIS A 104 -8.28 -2.38 9.32
CA HIS A 104 -6.83 -2.30 9.12
C HIS A 104 -6.21 -3.65 8.75
N GLU A 105 -6.73 -4.73 9.32
CA GLU A 105 -6.35 -6.11 8.97
C GLU A 105 -6.72 -6.44 7.51
N TRP A 106 -7.86 -5.92 7.03
CA TRP A 106 -8.29 -6.09 5.65
C TRP A 106 -7.33 -5.43 4.65
N GLY A 107 -6.75 -4.27 5.00
CA GLY A 107 -5.68 -3.62 4.21
C GLY A 107 -4.46 -4.53 4.05
N VAL A 108 -3.99 -5.12 5.15
CA VAL A 108 -2.89 -6.10 5.15
C VAL A 108 -3.24 -7.32 4.31
N TYR A 109 -4.44 -7.88 4.50
CA TYR A 109 -4.90 -9.08 3.82
C TYR A 109 -4.88 -8.95 2.30
N TYR A 110 -5.48 -7.89 1.75
CA TYR A 110 -5.47 -7.68 0.30
C TYR A 110 -4.11 -7.26 -0.23
N GLY A 111 -3.32 -6.53 0.57
CA GLY A 111 -1.91 -6.27 0.26
C GLY A 111 -1.13 -7.57 0.04
N LYS A 112 -1.23 -8.53 0.97
CA LYS A 112 -0.57 -9.85 0.86
C LYS A 112 -0.99 -10.58 -0.41
N LYS A 113 -2.28 -10.60 -0.72
CA LYS A 113 -2.80 -11.19 -1.96
C LYS A 113 -2.17 -10.58 -3.20
N ILE A 114 -1.98 -9.26 -3.24
CA ILE A 114 -1.31 -8.59 -4.35
C ILE A 114 0.15 -9.02 -4.47
N LEU A 115 0.90 -9.04 -3.35
CA LEU A 115 2.29 -9.50 -3.31
C LEU A 115 2.40 -10.95 -3.84
N GLN A 116 1.50 -11.82 -3.39
CA GLN A 116 1.46 -13.25 -3.73
C GLN A 116 0.84 -13.54 -5.10
N ASN A 117 0.40 -12.51 -5.83
CA ASN A 117 -0.27 -12.66 -7.13
C ASN A 117 -1.55 -13.50 -7.06
N GLU A 118 -2.24 -13.49 -5.93
CA GLU A 118 -3.49 -14.20 -5.74
C GLU A 118 -4.65 -13.48 -6.42
N ARG A 119 -5.65 -14.26 -6.85
CA ARG A 119 -6.88 -13.71 -7.41
C ARG A 119 -7.70 -13.04 -6.29
N ILE A 120 -8.10 -11.79 -6.53
CA ILE A 120 -8.97 -11.01 -5.65
C ILE A 120 -10.37 -10.93 -6.26
N ASN A 121 -11.38 -11.39 -5.51
CA ASN A 121 -12.78 -11.18 -5.88
C ASN A 121 -13.28 -9.84 -5.31
N LEU A 122 -13.41 -8.83 -6.17
CA LEU A 122 -13.84 -7.48 -5.77
C LEU A 122 -15.27 -7.42 -5.19
N GLU A 123 -16.09 -8.47 -5.33
CA GLU A 123 -17.40 -8.56 -4.68
C GLU A 123 -17.31 -8.92 -3.19
N GLU A 124 -16.23 -9.59 -2.78
CA GLU A 124 -15.96 -9.97 -1.38
C GLU A 124 -15.20 -8.90 -0.60
N VAL A 125 -14.73 -7.86 -1.29
CA VAL A 125 -14.01 -6.74 -0.67
C VAL A 125 -15.00 -5.83 0.08
N PRO A 126 -14.72 -5.47 1.35
CA PRO A 126 -15.50 -4.48 2.08
C PRO A 126 -15.73 -3.19 1.28
N LYS A 127 -16.98 -2.71 1.28
CA LYS A 127 -17.44 -1.63 0.39
C LYS A 127 -16.62 -0.34 0.51
N ASN A 128 -16.22 0.02 1.73
CA ASN A 128 -15.39 1.18 2.05
C ASN A 128 -13.96 1.08 1.50
N MET A 129 -13.45 -0.13 1.30
CA MET A 129 -12.08 -0.37 0.86
C MET A 129 -11.98 -0.73 -0.64
N LYS A 130 -13.09 -1.19 -1.24
CA LYS A 130 -13.15 -1.70 -2.62
C LYS A 130 -12.42 -0.83 -3.64
N LYS A 131 -12.64 0.48 -3.63
CA LYS A 131 -12.00 1.42 -4.55
C LYS A 131 -10.47 1.49 -4.36
N PHE A 132 -9.98 1.37 -3.13
CA PHE A 132 -8.55 1.39 -2.82
C PHE A 132 -7.90 0.07 -3.26
N VAL A 133 -8.54 -1.08 -3.04
CA VAL A 133 -8.07 -2.37 -3.57
C VAL A 133 -8.03 -2.35 -5.10
N GLU A 134 -9.06 -1.80 -5.76
CA GLU A 134 -9.07 -1.62 -7.22
C GLU A 134 -7.92 -0.74 -7.70
N ASN A 135 -7.59 0.34 -7.00
CA ASN A 135 -6.45 1.18 -7.33
C ASN A 135 -5.12 0.43 -7.16
N ALA A 136 -4.95 -0.31 -6.06
CA ALA A 136 -3.78 -1.12 -5.80
C ALA A 136 -3.57 -2.20 -6.87
N MET A 137 -4.64 -2.86 -7.31
CA MET A 137 -4.55 -3.84 -8.41
C MET A 137 -4.17 -3.19 -9.75
N LYS A 138 -4.69 -1.98 -10.05
CA LYS A 138 -4.30 -1.20 -11.24
C LYS A 138 -2.83 -0.81 -11.22
N MET A 139 -2.28 -0.52 -10.03
CA MET A 139 -0.85 -0.23 -9.88
C MET A 139 0.04 -1.37 -10.38
N CYS A 140 -0.42 -2.61 -10.21
CA CYS A 140 0.30 -3.82 -10.60
C CYS A 140 -0.09 -4.37 -11.98
N GLY A 141 -1.02 -3.75 -12.71
CA GLY A 141 -1.53 -4.28 -13.97
C GLY A 141 -2.35 -5.57 -13.83
N LEU A 142 -3.01 -5.77 -12.69
CA LEU A 142 -3.84 -6.96 -12.40
C LEU A 142 -5.30 -6.80 -12.84
N VAL A 143 -5.67 -5.67 -13.47
CA VAL A 143 -7.02 -5.33 -13.94
C VAL A 143 -6.98 -4.67 -15.31
#